data_AF-A0A8T1B3C1-F1
#
_entry.id   AF-A0A8T1B3C1-F1
#
_cell.length_a   1.000
_cell.length_b   1.000
_cell.length_c   1.000
_cell.angle_alpha   90.00
_cell.angle_beta   90.00
_cell.angle_gamma   90.00
#
_symmetry.space_group_name_H-M   'P 1'
#
loop_
_entity.id
_entity.type
_entity.pdbx_description
1 polymer ?
#
loop_
_entity_poly.entity_id
_entity_poly.type
_entity_poly.pdbx_seq_one_letter_code
_entity_poly.pdbx_strand_id
1 'polypeptide(L)'
;MPTNAQLQAEIDRLNQVMADRTRVPTNLPKITGKRGEDVREWLFQIEKACRINNIPIEDASTRLPGIAGSAIEKPASGWFLHWSSTTRSEEHTWGIFREHVLQHFEASNYQAVLREKLQRLKQTADIEPYNGEYSALIFRVEGMSMLDQVLCFANGLKPRTRSYVKLDNTEMLSDAMDLAVKYEVTHFVDDAHERQSREDKKRVSANQTSGKDRPSKANHSEEEVASSRSRTQNGPESHICHFCKKPGHIKVNCFAWKKQQGTQGNEQPRQ
;
A
#
# COMPACT_ATOMS: atom_id res chain seq x y z
N MET A 1 42.23 -38.52 -39.45
CA MET A 1 40.91 -39.13 -39.22
C MET A 1 40.61 -38.97 -37.74
N PRO A 2 39.50 -38.33 -37.33
CA PRO A 2 39.11 -38.28 -35.93
C PRO A 2 38.86 -39.70 -35.40
N THR A 3 39.22 -39.95 -34.15
CA THR A 3 38.96 -41.24 -33.49
C THR A 3 37.47 -41.37 -33.14
N ASN A 4 36.97 -42.60 -32.98
CA ASN A 4 35.58 -42.82 -32.55
C ASN A 4 35.23 -42.09 -31.25
N ALA A 5 36.19 -41.94 -30.33
CA ALA A 5 36.03 -41.17 -29.10
C ALA A 5 35.85 -39.65 -29.36
N GLN A 6 36.56 -39.09 -30.34
CA GLN A 6 36.42 -37.68 -30.73
C GLN A 6 35.07 -37.41 -31.40
N LEU A 7 34.59 -38.34 -32.23
CA LEU A 7 33.27 -38.23 -32.85
C LEU A 7 32.14 -38.30 -31.81
N GLN A 8 32.25 -39.20 -30.83
CA GLN A 8 31.26 -39.31 -29.75
C GLN A 8 31.21 -38.05 -28.88
N ALA A 9 32.36 -37.50 -28.49
CA ALA A 9 32.43 -36.28 -27.70
C ALA A 9 31.80 -35.06 -28.42
N GLU A 10 31.95 -34.97 -29.75
CA GLU A 10 31.34 -33.89 -30.53
C GLU A 10 29.81 -34.08 -30.65
N ILE A 11 29.33 -35.32 -30.80
CA ILE A 11 27.89 -35.62 -30.76
C ILE A 11 27.29 -35.23 -29.41
N ASP A 12 27.94 -35.60 -28.31
CA ASP A 12 27.47 -35.29 -26.96
C ASP A 12 27.45 -33.78 -26.71
N ARG A 13 28.47 -33.06 -27.21
CA ARG A 13 28.52 -31.60 -27.16
C ARG A 13 27.38 -30.96 -27.96
N LEU A 14 27.11 -31.43 -29.18
CA LEU A 14 26.01 -30.92 -30.00
C LEU A 14 24.65 -31.20 -29.36
N ASN A 15 24.45 -32.39 -28.78
CA ASN A 15 23.25 -32.73 -28.03
C ASN A 15 23.07 -31.82 -26.81
N GLN A 16 24.14 -31.52 -26.09
CA GLN A 16 24.11 -30.59 -24.96
C GLN A 16 23.71 -29.17 -25.40
N VAL A 17 24.31 -28.67 -26.50
CA VAL A 17 23.96 -27.36 -27.07
C VAL A 17 22.49 -27.31 -27.53
N MET A 18 21.99 -28.40 -28.12
CA MET A 18 20.57 -28.49 -28.52
C MET A 18 19.64 -28.54 -27.30
N ALA A 19 20.00 -29.27 -26.25
CA ALA A 19 19.24 -29.32 -25.00
C ALA A 19 19.19 -27.94 -24.31
N ASP A 20 20.31 -27.21 -24.29
CA ASP A 20 20.37 -25.86 -23.70
C ASP A 20 19.53 -24.85 -24.51
N ARG A 21 19.44 -25.02 -25.83
CA ARG A 21 18.60 -24.21 -26.72
C ARG A 21 17.09 -24.45 -26.54
N THR A 22 16.67 -25.64 -26.13
CA THR A 22 15.26 -26.00 -25.94
C THR A 22 14.78 -25.86 -24.49
N ARG A 23 15.69 -25.65 -23.54
CA ARG A 23 15.37 -25.49 -22.12
C ARG A 23 14.43 -24.31 -21.86
N VAL A 24 13.27 -24.54 -21.26
CA VAL A 24 12.39 -23.45 -20.78
C VAL A 24 12.50 -23.41 -19.27
N PRO A 25 12.63 -22.23 -18.64
CA PRO A 25 12.59 -22.13 -17.18
C PRO A 25 11.30 -22.76 -16.63
N THR A 26 11.43 -23.60 -15.62
CA THR A 26 10.29 -24.12 -14.87
C THR A 26 9.75 -23.06 -13.91
N ASN A 27 8.44 -23.04 -13.67
CA ASN A 27 7.77 -22.11 -12.75
C ASN A 27 7.87 -20.63 -13.13
N LEU A 28 7.59 -20.31 -14.39
CA LEU A 28 7.49 -18.92 -14.82
C LEU A 28 6.32 -18.21 -14.11
N PRO A 29 6.49 -16.94 -13.69
CA PRO A 29 5.41 -16.12 -13.16
C PRO A 29 4.31 -15.97 -14.21
N LYS A 30 3.06 -16.19 -13.81
CA LYS A 30 1.91 -16.13 -14.72
C LYS A 30 1.30 -14.74 -14.72
N ILE A 31 0.80 -14.32 -15.88
CA ILE A 31 0.03 -13.08 -16.03
C ILE A 31 -1.29 -13.36 -16.74
N THR A 32 -2.37 -12.75 -16.27
CA THR A 32 -3.72 -12.97 -16.83
C THR A 32 -4.27 -11.76 -17.59
N GLY A 33 -3.62 -10.60 -17.46
CA GLY A 33 -4.06 -9.32 -18.01
C GLY A 33 -5.14 -8.63 -17.18
N LYS A 34 -5.30 -9.00 -15.91
CA LYS A 34 -6.30 -8.41 -15.02
C LYS A 34 -5.86 -7.03 -14.54
N ARG A 35 -6.85 -6.15 -14.29
CA ARG A 35 -6.59 -4.85 -13.65
C ARG A 35 -5.90 -5.05 -12.30
N GLY A 36 -4.77 -4.38 -12.12
CA GLY A 36 -3.97 -4.42 -10.90
C GLY A 36 -2.74 -5.33 -10.97
N GLU A 37 -2.59 -6.14 -12.02
CA GLU A 37 -1.32 -6.83 -12.28
C GLU A 37 -0.25 -5.81 -12.71
N ASP A 38 0.97 -5.96 -12.18
CA ASP A 38 2.12 -5.13 -12.56
C ASP A 38 2.92 -5.84 -13.65
N VAL A 39 2.70 -5.41 -14.89
CA VAL A 39 3.29 -6.00 -16.09
C VAL A 39 4.80 -5.80 -16.12
N ARG A 40 5.31 -4.69 -15.57
CA ARG A 40 6.75 -4.43 -15.48
C ARG A 40 7.41 -5.40 -14.52
N GLU A 41 6.79 -5.62 -13.36
CA GLU A 41 7.25 -6.63 -12.41
C GLU A 41 7.22 -8.02 -13.03
N TRP A 42 6.16 -8.38 -13.75
CA TRP A 42 6.08 -9.67 -14.44
C TRP A 42 7.21 -9.85 -15.47
N LEU A 43 7.45 -8.86 -16.34
CA LEU A 43 8.56 -8.89 -17.31
C LEU A 43 9.91 -9.06 -16.59
N PHE A 44 10.13 -8.32 -15.50
CA PHE A 44 11.34 -8.42 -14.70
C PHE A 44 11.54 -9.84 -14.13
N GLN A 45 10.48 -10.47 -13.62
CA GLN A 45 10.54 -11.83 -13.08
C GLN A 45 10.77 -12.88 -14.18
N ILE A 46 10.23 -12.68 -15.39
CA ILE A 46 10.54 -13.52 -16.56
C ILE A 46 12.04 -13.40 -16.91
N GLU A 47 12.57 -12.18 -17.02
CA GLU A 47 13.99 -11.97 -17.30
C GLU A 47 14.87 -12.61 -16.23
N LYS A 48 14.51 -12.47 -14.95
CA LYS A 48 15.21 -13.10 -13.84
C LYS A 48 15.21 -14.63 -13.95
N ALA A 49 14.05 -15.24 -14.22
CA ALA A 49 13.95 -16.69 -14.41
C ALA A 49 14.80 -17.19 -15.57
N CYS A 50 14.84 -16.45 -16.67
CA CYS A 50 15.70 -16.71 -17.83
C CYS A 50 17.20 -16.61 -17.46
N ARG A 51 17.62 -15.55 -16.76
CA ARG A 51 19.02 -15.39 -16.30
C ARG A 51 19.47 -16.56 -15.42
N ILE A 52 18.64 -17.00 -14.48
CA ILE A 52 18.92 -18.15 -13.59
C ILE A 52 19.10 -19.45 -14.41
N ASN A 53 18.46 -19.55 -15.57
CA ASN A 53 18.57 -20.70 -16.47
C ASN A 53 19.61 -20.49 -17.59
N ASN A 54 20.54 -19.54 -17.43
CA ASN A 54 21.59 -19.21 -18.40
C ASN A 54 21.05 -18.80 -19.78
N ILE A 55 19.88 -18.17 -19.82
CA ILE A 55 19.30 -17.60 -21.05
C ILE A 55 19.67 -16.11 -21.09
N PRO A 56 20.48 -15.67 -22.07
CA PRO A 56 20.87 -14.26 -22.18
C PRO A 56 19.65 -13.37 -22.46
N ILE A 57 19.63 -12.20 -21.83
CA ILE A 57 18.57 -11.19 -22.00
C ILE A 57 19.08 -10.13 -22.95
N GLU A 58 18.72 -10.28 -24.21
CA GLU A 58 19.10 -9.38 -25.30
C GLU A 58 17.85 -8.97 -26.05
N ASP A 59 17.77 -7.69 -26.44
CA ASP A 59 16.59 -7.17 -27.15
C ASP A 59 16.36 -7.88 -28.49
N ALA A 60 17.43 -8.34 -29.16
CA ALA A 60 17.36 -9.09 -30.41
C ALA A 60 16.92 -10.56 -30.24
N SER A 61 16.76 -11.05 -29.00
CA SER A 61 16.45 -12.46 -28.74
C SER A 61 15.07 -12.84 -29.24
N THR A 62 15.01 -13.83 -30.14
CA THR A 62 13.76 -14.37 -30.68
C THR A 62 13.13 -15.47 -29.82
N ARG A 63 13.89 -15.97 -28.83
CA ARG A 63 13.44 -17.03 -27.93
C ARG A 63 12.62 -16.50 -26.76
N LEU A 64 12.97 -15.32 -26.24
CA LEU A 64 12.34 -14.76 -25.04
C LEU A 64 10.84 -14.48 -25.20
N PRO A 65 10.33 -13.97 -26.35
CA PRO A 65 8.89 -13.83 -26.55
C PRO A 65 8.12 -15.14 -26.41
N GLY A 66 8.67 -16.26 -26.91
CA GLY A 66 8.06 -17.58 -26.77
C GLY A 66 8.03 -18.08 -25.31
N ILE A 67 9.12 -17.85 -24.56
CA ILE A 67 9.18 -18.19 -23.13
C ILE A 67 8.15 -17.37 -22.35
N ALA A 68 8.13 -16.05 -22.54
CA ALA A 68 7.18 -15.16 -21.88
C ALA A 68 5.73 -15.51 -22.25
N GLY A 69 5.47 -15.75 -23.54
CA GLY A 69 4.17 -16.15 -24.06
C GLY A 69 3.62 -17.44 -23.44
N SER A 70 4.49 -18.40 -23.11
CA SER A 70 4.09 -19.63 -22.40
C SER A 70 3.56 -19.37 -20.98
N ALA A 71 3.88 -18.22 -20.40
CA ALA A 71 3.45 -17.79 -19.06
C ALA A 71 2.27 -16.81 -19.09
N ILE A 72 1.76 -16.44 -20.28
CA ILE A 72 0.56 -15.62 -20.43
C ILE A 72 -0.66 -16.54 -20.40
N GLU A 73 -1.47 -16.42 -19.36
CA GLU A 73 -2.67 -17.22 -19.16
C GLU A 73 -3.93 -16.54 -19.72
N LYS A 74 -5.02 -17.30 -19.79
CA LYS A 74 -6.33 -16.74 -20.17
C LYS A 74 -6.78 -15.70 -19.12
N PRO A 75 -7.38 -14.57 -19.54
CA PRO A 75 -7.74 -14.22 -20.92
C PRO A 75 -6.62 -13.59 -21.77
N ALA A 76 -5.52 -13.12 -21.18
CA ALA A 76 -4.42 -12.44 -21.88
C ALA A 76 -3.75 -13.26 -22.99
N SER A 77 -3.80 -14.60 -22.94
CA SER A 77 -3.19 -15.47 -23.95
C SER A 77 -3.72 -15.20 -25.37
N GLY A 78 -4.95 -14.68 -25.49
CA GLY A 78 -5.52 -14.27 -26.79
C GLY A 78 -4.76 -13.12 -27.44
N TRP A 79 -4.26 -12.17 -26.64
CA TRP A 79 -3.41 -11.09 -27.14
C TRP A 79 -2.08 -11.64 -27.67
N PHE A 80 -1.45 -12.58 -26.95
CA PHE A 80 -0.18 -13.17 -27.41
C PHE A 80 -0.34 -13.93 -28.74
N LEU A 81 -1.45 -14.65 -28.90
CA LEU A 81 -1.77 -15.31 -30.17
C LEU A 81 -1.97 -14.29 -31.30
N HIS A 82 -2.64 -13.18 -31.02
CA HIS A 82 -2.80 -12.10 -32.00
C HIS A 82 -1.45 -11.48 -32.35
N TRP A 83 -0.64 -11.07 -31.37
CA TRP A 83 0.69 -10.51 -31.55
C TRP A 83 1.59 -11.43 -32.38
N SER A 84 1.62 -12.73 -32.06
CA SER A 84 2.46 -13.73 -32.76
C SER A 84 2.01 -13.99 -34.20
N SER A 85 0.75 -13.71 -34.55
CA SER A 85 0.21 -13.96 -35.89
C SER A 85 0.22 -12.72 -36.79
N THR A 86 0.24 -11.51 -36.22
CA THR A 86 0.21 -10.24 -36.98
C THR A 86 1.54 -9.52 -37.05
N THR A 87 2.44 -9.74 -36.08
CA THR A 87 3.79 -9.15 -36.07
C THR A 87 4.66 -9.83 -37.13
N ARG A 88 5.56 -9.10 -37.79
CA ARG A 88 6.45 -9.71 -38.80
C ARG A 88 7.45 -10.65 -38.11
N SER A 89 7.86 -11.74 -38.76
CA SER A 89 8.82 -12.70 -38.16
C SER A 89 10.13 -12.05 -37.70
N GLU A 90 10.59 -11.01 -38.39
CA GLU A 90 11.82 -10.25 -38.07
C GLU A 90 11.66 -9.39 -36.81
N GLU A 91 10.42 -9.05 -36.46
CA GLU A 91 10.05 -8.22 -35.30
C GLU A 91 9.72 -9.07 -34.07
N HIS A 92 9.82 -10.41 -34.16
CA HIS A 92 9.65 -11.33 -33.02
C HIS A 92 10.86 -11.30 -32.09
N THR A 93 11.27 -10.12 -31.66
CA THR A 93 12.42 -9.89 -30.78
C THR A 93 11.93 -9.50 -29.39
N TRP A 94 12.78 -9.69 -28.38
CA TRP A 94 12.45 -9.36 -27.01
C TRP A 94 12.14 -7.87 -26.81
N GLY A 95 12.86 -6.98 -27.49
CA GLY A 95 12.64 -5.54 -27.41
C GLY A 95 11.24 -5.13 -27.88
N ILE A 96 10.83 -5.59 -29.06
CA ILE A 96 9.50 -5.31 -29.63
C ILE A 96 8.40 -5.95 -28.79
N PHE A 97 8.62 -7.19 -28.32
CA PHE A 97 7.67 -7.85 -27.44
C PHE A 97 7.44 -7.07 -26.14
N ARG A 98 8.50 -6.60 -25.48
CA ARG A 98 8.40 -5.78 -24.25
C ARG A 98 7.60 -4.51 -24.50
N GLU A 99 7.90 -3.81 -25.59
CA GLU A 99 7.18 -2.60 -25.96
C GLU A 99 5.67 -2.88 -26.15
N HIS A 100 5.31 -3.89 -26.95
CA HIS A 100 3.92 -4.19 -27.24
C HIS A 100 3.16 -4.74 -26.01
N VAL A 101 3.83 -5.56 -25.18
CA VAL A 101 3.25 -6.05 -23.91
C VAL A 101 2.91 -4.87 -23.00
N LEU A 102 3.84 -3.93 -22.83
CA LEU A 102 3.62 -2.75 -22.01
C LEU A 102 2.50 -1.90 -22.62
N GLN A 103 2.52 -1.61 -23.91
CA GLN A 103 1.44 -0.84 -24.56
C GLN A 103 0.05 -1.47 -24.38
N HIS A 104 -0.06 -2.80 -24.34
CA HIS A 104 -1.35 -3.47 -24.23
C HIS A 104 -1.84 -3.63 -22.79
N PHE A 105 -0.96 -4.02 -21.86
CA PHE A 105 -1.34 -4.38 -20.49
C PHE A 105 -1.00 -3.29 -19.46
N GLU A 106 -0.09 -2.36 -19.76
CA GLU A 106 0.15 -1.19 -18.91
C GLU A 106 -1.00 -0.20 -19.07
N ALA A 107 -1.54 0.26 -17.95
CA ALA A 107 -2.55 1.30 -18.00
C ALA A 107 -1.93 2.59 -18.55
N SER A 108 -2.59 3.26 -19.49
CA SER A 108 -2.11 4.53 -20.06
C SER A 108 -1.87 5.62 -19.01
N ASN A 109 -2.50 5.51 -17.84
CA ASN A 109 -2.32 6.40 -16.70
C ASN A 109 -1.40 5.84 -15.60
N TYR A 110 -0.57 4.82 -15.87
CA TYR A 110 0.29 4.13 -14.89
C TYR A 110 1.09 5.10 -14.02
N GLN A 111 1.84 6.01 -14.66
CA GLN A 111 2.64 7.02 -13.96
C GLN A 111 1.78 7.98 -13.13
N ALA A 112 0.58 8.35 -13.61
CA ALA A 112 -0.35 9.19 -12.85
C ALA A 112 -0.88 8.45 -11.60
N VAL A 113 -1.23 7.16 -11.73
CA VAL A 113 -1.69 6.33 -10.62
C VAL A 113 -0.60 6.16 -9.56
N LEU A 114 0.66 5.95 -9.96
CA LEU A 114 1.77 5.87 -9.00
C LEU A 114 1.96 7.19 -8.23
N ARG A 115 1.95 8.32 -8.94
CA ARG A 115 2.08 9.65 -8.30
C ARG A 115 0.90 9.96 -7.38
N GLU A 116 -0.32 9.59 -7.77
CA GLU A 116 -1.51 9.73 -6.93
C GLU A 116 -1.40 8.88 -5.65
N LYS A 117 -0.92 7.62 -5.78
CA LYS A 117 -0.66 6.76 -4.62
C LYS A 117 0.39 7.36 -3.69
N LEU A 118 1.50 7.88 -4.21
CA LEU A 118 2.52 8.57 -3.42
C LEU A 118 1.96 9.78 -2.67
N GLN A 119 1.18 10.64 -3.34
CA GLN A 119 0.59 11.82 -2.70
C GLN A 119 -0.39 11.47 -1.57
N ARG A 120 -1.13 10.37 -1.74
CA ARG A 120 -2.10 9.86 -0.76
C ARG A 120 -1.45 9.05 0.35
N LEU A 121 -0.23 8.56 0.16
CA LEU A 121 0.47 7.74 1.14
C LEU A 121 0.75 8.55 2.41
N LYS A 122 0.31 8.03 3.56
CA LYS A 122 0.49 8.63 4.87
C LYS A 122 1.05 7.61 5.86
N GLN A 123 1.99 8.04 6.69
CA GLN A 123 2.46 7.27 7.82
C GLN A 123 1.35 7.18 8.88
N THR A 124 0.72 6.01 8.99
CA THR A 124 -0.37 5.75 9.94
C THR A 124 0.12 5.13 11.25
N ALA A 125 1.15 4.28 11.17
CA ALA A 125 1.72 3.56 12.30
C ALA A 125 3.23 3.82 12.36
N ASP A 126 4.04 2.77 12.28
CA ASP A 126 5.49 2.88 12.40
C ASP A 126 6.11 3.41 11.11
N ILE A 127 7.36 3.85 11.20
CA ILE A 127 8.09 4.43 10.07
C ILE A 127 8.48 3.39 9.02
N GLU A 128 8.80 2.16 9.45
CA GLU A 128 9.28 1.09 8.55
C GLU A 128 8.26 0.71 7.47
N PRO A 129 6.98 0.42 7.79
CA PRO A 129 5.99 0.14 6.75
C PRO A 129 5.82 1.31 5.78
N TYR A 130 5.85 2.55 6.29
CA TYR A 130 5.72 3.74 5.45
C TYR A 130 6.91 3.90 4.49
N ASN A 131 8.14 3.72 4.98
CA ASN A 131 9.35 3.75 4.15
C ASN A 131 9.32 2.66 3.07
N GLY A 132 8.87 1.45 3.43
CA GLY A 132 8.71 0.34 2.49
C GLY A 132 7.70 0.63 1.38
N GLU A 133 6.51 1.11 1.73
CA GLU A 133 5.47 1.47 0.75
C GLU A 133 5.89 2.66 -0.13
N TYR A 134 6.52 3.67 0.46
CA TYR A 134 7.02 4.82 -0.29
C TYR A 134 8.08 4.39 -1.29
N SER A 135 9.07 3.59 -0.86
CA SER A 135 10.15 3.06 -1.71
C SER A 135 9.61 2.20 -2.85
N ALA A 136 8.65 1.32 -2.53
CA ALA A 136 8.02 0.47 -3.53
C ALA A 136 7.29 1.28 -4.62
N LEU A 137 6.77 2.46 -4.30
CA LEU A 137 6.13 3.33 -5.29
C LEU A 137 7.15 4.20 -6.04
N ILE A 138 8.06 4.87 -5.33
CA ILE A 138 8.92 5.89 -5.93
C ILE A 138 9.93 5.32 -6.93
N PHE A 139 10.43 4.10 -6.71
CA PHE A 139 11.36 3.46 -7.65
C PHE A 139 10.74 3.13 -9.01
N ARG A 140 9.42 3.20 -9.13
CA ARG A 140 8.69 3.00 -10.40
C ARG A 140 8.23 4.32 -11.05
N VAL A 141 8.38 5.44 -10.34
CA VAL A 141 8.00 6.76 -10.87
C VAL A 141 9.13 7.32 -11.72
N GLU A 142 8.80 7.72 -12.94
CA GLU A 142 9.74 8.31 -13.88
C GLU A 142 9.70 9.85 -13.78
N GLY A 143 10.84 10.53 -13.93
CA GLY A 143 10.91 11.99 -14.08
C GLY A 143 10.50 12.84 -12.85
N MET A 144 10.44 12.27 -11.65
CA MET A 144 10.23 13.05 -10.42
C MET A 144 11.57 13.58 -9.88
N SER A 145 11.67 14.90 -9.67
CA SER A 145 12.91 15.51 -9.15
C SER A 145 13.21 15.04 -7.72
N MET A 146 14.48 14.97 -7.33
CA MET A 146 14.86 14.59 -5.96
C MET A 146 14.17 15.48 -4.91
N LEU A 147 14.07 16.78 -5.19
CA LEU A 147 13.34 17.73 -4.35
C LEU A 147 11.88 17.33 -4.15
N ASP A 148 11.18 16.98 -5.24
CA ASP A 148 9.77 16.56 -5.17
C ASP A 148 9.62 15.21 -4.45
N GLN A 149 10.58 14.31 -4.60
CA GLN A 149 10.61 13.03 -3.87
C GLN A 149 10.69 13.30 -2.36
N VAL A 150 11.70 14.05 -1.91
CA VAL A 150 11.89 14.41 -0.50
C VAL A 150 10.67 15.15 0.04
N LEU A 151 10.14 16.12 -0.71
CA LEU A 151 8.97 16.89 -0.29
C LEU A 151 7.73 16.00 -0.16
N CYS A 152 7.48 15.11 -1.12
CA CYS A 152 6.35 14.19 -1.09
C CYS A 152 6.47 13.20 0.08
N PHE A 153 7.66 12.65 0.31
CA PHE A 153 7.98 11.81 1.46
C PHE A 153 7.70 12.54 2.78
N ALA A 154 8.30 13.71 2.97
CA ALA A 154 8.11 14.50 4.18
C ALA A 154 6.63 14.85 4.42
N ASN A 155 5.86 15.14 3.37
CA ASN A 155 4.43 15.44 3.47
C ASN A 155 3.56 14.23 3.83
N GLY A 156 4.06 13.01 3.66
CA GLY A 156 3.38 11.78 4.08
C GLY A 156 3.66 11.38 5.53
N LEU A 157 4.75 11.88 6.13
CA LEU A 157 5.12 11.60 7.52
C LEU A 157 4.13 12.21 8.54
N LYS A 158 4.12 11.63 9.75
CA LYS A 158 3.43 12.19 10.91
C LYS A 158 3.93 13.60 11.22
N PRO A 159 3.08 14.50 11.78
CA PRO A 159 3.45 15.90 11.98
C PRO A 159 4.77 16.14 12.72
N ARG A 160 5.06 15.35 13.78
CA ARG A 160 6.28 15.49 14.58
C ARG A 160 7.53 15.12 13.77
N THR A 161 7.53 13.93 13.16
CA THR A 161 8.61 13.41 12.32
C THR A 161 8.83 14.30 11.08
N ARG A 162 7.74 14.75 10.45
CA ARG A 162 7.79 15.69 9.32
C ARG A 162 8.51 16.99 9.68
N SER A 163 8.21 17.59 10.83
CA SER A 163 8.85 18.84 11.24
C SER A 163 10.35 18.68 11.39
N TYR A 164 10.80 17.55 11.94
CA TYR A 164 12.21 17.24 12.08
C TYR A 164 12.90 17.05 10.72
N VAL A 165 12.30 16.27 9.82
CA VAL A 165 12.85 16.03 8.47
C VAL A 165 12.92 17.33 7.64
N LYS A 166 11.90 18.18 7.72
CA LYS A 166 11.89 19.45 6.99
C LYS A 166 12.88 20.49 7.52
N LEU A 167 13.28 20.39 8.79
CA LEU A 167 14.25 21.31 9.38
C LEU A 167 15.65 21.10 8.82
N ASP A 168 16.02 19.85 8.58
CA ASP A 168 17.35 19.46 8.09
C ASP A 168 17.54 19.78 6.59
N ASN A 169 16.45 19.88 5.83
CA ASN A 169 16.44 20.24 4.41
C ASN A 169 17.37 19.36 3.55
N THR A 170 17.28 18.05 3.75
CA THR A 170 18.05 17.04 3.01
C THR A 170 17.78 17.10 1.51
N GLU A 171 18.83 16.97 0.69
CA GLU A 171 18.70 16.92 -0.77
C GLU A 171 18.34 15.53 -1.30
N MET A 172 18.71 14.46 -0.56
CA MET A 172 18.50 13.07 -0.97
C MET A 172 17.36 12.41 -0.19
N LEU A 173 16.63 11.53 -0.87
CA LEU A 173 15.55 10.73 -0.27
C LEU A 173 16.05 9.78 0.82
N SER A 174 17.23 9.17 0.62
CA SER A 174 17.85 8.27 1.60
C SER A 174 18.10 8.98 2.92
N ASP A 175 18.64 10.20 2.87
CA ASP A 175 18.97 10.98 4.05
C ASP A 175 17.70 11.38 4.81
N ALA A 176 16.65 11.76 4.08
CA ALA A 176 15.33 12.04 4.65
C ALA A 176 14.73 10.82 5.37
N MET A 177 14.85 9.63 4.77
CA MET A 177 14.38 8.38 5.36
C MET A 177 15.17 8.01 6.61
N ASP A 178 16.50 8.10 6.57
CA ASP A 178 17.37 7.85 7.72
C ASP A 178 17.07 8.81 8.88
N LEU A 179 16.83 10.07 8.56
CA LEU A 179 16.49 11.09 9.54
C LEU A 179 15.13 10.83 10.20
N ALA A 180 14.14 10.38 9.42
CA ALA A 180 12.84 9.97 9.95
C ALA A 180 12.96 8.76 10.90
N VAL A 181 13.76 7.76 10.53
CA VAL A 181 14.03 6.59 11.40
C VAL A 181 14.73 7.01 12.68
N LYS A 182 15.80 7.82 12.58
CA LYS A 182 16.53 8.34 13.75
C LYS A 182 15.61 9.09 14.70
N TYR A 183 14.71 9.93 14.17
CA TYR A 183 13.74 10.64 14.98
C TYR A 183 12.79 9.69 15.70
N GLU A 184 12.23 8.72 15.00
CA GLU A 184 11.25 7.80 15.58
C GLU A 184 11.87 6.90 16.64
N VAL A 185 13.08 6.39 16.40
CA VAL A 185 13.84 5.60 17.37
C VAL A 185 14.24 6.41 18.59
N THR A 186 14.44 7.72 18.49
CA THR A 186 14.82 8.54 19.66
C THR A 186 13.63 9.09 20.43
N HIS A 187 12.46 9.22 19.79
CA HIS A 187 11.31 9.92 20.37
C HIS A 187 10.07 9.04 20.59
N PHE A 188 10.02 7.81 20.06
CA PHE A 188 8.84 6.93 20.15
C PHE A 188 9.13 5.49 20.60
N VAL A 189 10.27 5.20 21.26
CA VAL A 189 10.55 3.87 21.84
C VAL A 189 9.47 3.43 22.84
N ASP A 190 8.89 4.39 23.57
CA ASP A 190 7.88 4.13 24.61
C ASP A 190 6.46 3.90 24.06
N ASP A 191 6.19 4.36 22.84
CA ASP A 191 4.85 4.35 22.23
C ASP A 191 4.42 2.92 21.85
N ALA A 192 5.38 2.05 21.50
CA ALA A 192 5.16 0.63 21.24
C ALA A 192 4.82 -0.14 22.54
N HIS A 193 5.54 0.13 23.62
CA HIS A 193 5.25 -0.46 24.94
C HIS A 193 3.89 0.00 25.48
N GLU A 194 3.51 1.26 25.25
CA GLU A 194 2.21 1.75 25.71
C GLU A 194 1.04 1.11 24.94
N ARG A 195 1.16 0.93 23.61
CA ARG A 195 0.16 0.24 22.77
C ARG A 195 -0.01 -1.21 23.20
N GLN A 196 1.08 -1.92 23.45
CA GLN A 196 1.06 -3.30 23.93
C GLN A 196 0.38 -3.39 25.30
N SER A 197 0.68 -2.46 26.22
CA SER A 197 0.03 -2.39 27.53
C SER A 197 -1.48 -2.12 27.45
N ARG A 198 -1.92 -1.32 26.45
CA ARG A 198 -3.33 -0.98 26.24
C ARG A 198 -4.09 -2.14 25.60
N GLU A 199 -3.48 -2.88 24.69
CA GLU A 199 -4.06 -4.10 24.09
C GLU A 199 -4.18 -5.22 25.13
N ASP A 200 -3.17 -5.40 25.98
CA ASP A 200 -3.21 -6.37 27.08
C ASP A 200 -4.30 -6.00 28.10
N LYS A 201 -4.44 -4.72 28.47
CA LYS A 201 -5.55 -4.25 29.32
C LYS A 201 -6.92 -4.48 28.68
N LYS A 202 -7.04 -4.32 27.36
CA LYS A 202 -8.28 -4.56 26.62
C LYS A 202 -8.64 -6.05 26.57
N ARG A 203 -7.65 -6.94 26.43
CA ARG A 203 -7.82 -8.40 26.50
C ARG A 203 -8.20 -8.87 27.90
N VAL A 204 -7.57 -8.32 28.95
CA VAL A 204 -7.91 -8.63 30.35
C VAL A 204 -9.33 -8.16 30.69
N SER A 205 -9.76 -6.99 30.20
CA SER A 205 -11.11 -6.48 30.44
C SER A 205 -12.21 -7.24 29.69
N ALA A 206 -11.89 -7.84 28.53
CA ALA A 206 -12.84 -8.67 27.76
C ALA A 206 -13.03 -10.07 28.35
N ASN A 207 -12.02 -10.61 29.05
CA ASN A 207 -12.13 -11.90 29.73
C ASN A 207 -12.91 -11.82 31.06
N GLN A 208 -13.02 -10.64 31.68
CA GLN A 208 -13.75 -10.46 32.95
C GLN A 208 -15.28 -10.36 32.79
N THR A 209 -15.82 -10.27 31.57
CA THR A 209 -17.28 -10.20 31.33
C THR A 209 -17.93 -11.55 30.99
N SER A 210 -17.21 -12.67 31.09
CA SER A 210 -17.70 -14.01 30.71
C SER A 210 -18.01 -14.96 31.87
N GLY A 211 -18.29 -14.43 33.06
CA GLY A 211 -18.63 -15.25 34.23
C GLY A 211 -19.73 -14.65 35.08
N LYS A 212 -21.00 -14.85 34.70
CA LYS A 212 -22.08 -14.96 35.69
C LYS A 212 -23.31 -15.68 35.14
N ASP A 213 -23.73 -16.64 35.96
CA ASP A 213 -24.76 -17.64 35.75
C ASP A 213 -26.17 -17.10 35.43
N ARG A 214 -26.89 -17.88 34.63
CA ARG A 214 -28.34 -17.78 34.42
C ARG A 214 -29.11 -18.08 35.73
N PRO A 215 -30.34 -17.55 35.87
CA PRO A 215 -31.46 -18.47 35.73
C PRO A 215 -32.66 -17.91 34.93
N SER A 216 -33.39 -18.84 34.33
CA SER A 216 -34.53 -18.68 33.42
C SER A 216 -35.86 -18.48 34.16
N LYS A 217 -36.77 -17.62 33.66
CA LYS A 217 -38.20 -17.94 33.40
C LYS A 217 -39.04 -16.76 32.86
N ALA A 218 -39.83 -17.12 31.83
CA ALA A 218 -41.23 -16.77 31.51
C ALA A 218 -41.67 -15.33 31.12
N ASN A 219 -42.08 -15.24 29.84
CA ASN A 219 -43.20 -14.54 29.17
C ASN A 219 -43.98 -13.41 29.88
N HIS A 220 -44.27 -12.32 29.16
CA HIS A 220 -45.63 -11.87 28.77
C HIS A 220 -45.55 -10.63 27.85
N SER A 221 -46.69 -10.29 27.25
CA SER A 221 -46.98 -9.53 26.02
C SER A 221 -47.18 -8.01 26.17
N GLU A 222 -47.13 -7.33 25.02
CA GLU A 222 -47.86 -6.12 24.57
C GLU A 222 -47.47 -4.68 25.00
N GLU A 223 -47.49 -3.84 23.95
CA GLU A 223 -47.83 -2.41 23.81
C GLU A 223 -46.93 -1.26 24.35
N GLU A 224 -46.33 -0.57 23.37
CA GLU A 224 -46.47 0.86 23.02
C GLU A 224 -45.87 2.02 23.87
N VAL A 225 -45.39 3.01 23.10
CA VAL A 225 -45.18 4.46 23.38
C VAL A 225 -43.85 4.97 24.00
N ALA A 226 -43.11 5.64 23.11
CA ALA A 226 -42.34 6.89 23.22
C ALA A 226 -41.29 7.17 24.33
N SER A 227 -40.22 7.82 23.84
CA SER A 227 -39.47 8.92 24.46
C SER A 227 -38.05 8.62 24.97
N SER A 228 -37.09 9.14 24.20
CA SER A 228 -35.94 9.94 24.64
C SER A 228 -35.24 9.60 25.97
N ARG A 229 -33.97 9.18 25.92
CA ARG A 229 -32.78 9.90 26.49
C ARG A 229 -31.54 9.00 26.70
N SER A 230 -30.41 9.71 26.82
CA SER A 230 -29.04 9.32 27.22
C SER A 230 -28.14 8.87 26.06
N ARG A 231 -27.16 9.65 25.58
CA ARG A 231 -26.09 10.44 26.23
C ARG A 231 -25.09 9.57 26.99
N THR A 232 -24.27 8.86 26.24
CA THR A 232 -22.96 8.39 26.69
C THR A 232 -22.01 9.58 26.79
N GLN A 233 -21.47 9.79 28.00
CA GLN A 233 -20.37 10.70 28.29
C GLN A 233 -19.08 9.88 28.27
N ASN A 234 -18.00 10.46 27.75
CA ASN A 234 -16.61 10.12 28.12
C ASN A 234 -15.81 11.45 28.13
N GLY A 235 -15.26 11.83 29.29
CA GLY A 235 -14.55 13.10 29.55
C GLY A 235 -13.05 13.06 29.17
N PRO A 236 -12.15 13.86 29.79
CA PRO A 236 -12.32 15.05 30.63
C PRO A 236 -11.41 16.21 30.14
N GLU A 237 -11.95 17.18 29.39
CA GLU A 237 -11.31 18.49 29.26
C GLU A 237 -12.06 19.46 30.15
N SER A 238 -11.38 19.97 31.18
CA SER A 238 -11.93 20.90 32.18
C SER A 238 -12.18 22.26 31.53
N HIS A 239 -13.23 22.37 30.72
CA HIS A 239 -13.64 23.66 30.18
C HIS A 239 -14.20 24.53 31.31
N ILE A 240 -13.57 25.68 31.52
CA ILE A 240 -14.06 26.72 32.42
C ILE A 240 -15.13 27.52 31.67
N CYS A 241 -16.30 27.70 32.28
CA CYS A 241 -17.35 28.49 31.66
C CYS A 241 -16.92 29.95 31.57
N HIS A 242 -16.78 30.49 30.35
CA HIS A 242 -16.38 31.90 30.16
C HIS A 242 -17.34 32.92 30.76
N PHE A 243 -18.59 32.53 31.05
CA PHE A 243 -19.62 33.38 31.65
C PHE A 243 -19.58 33.36 33.19
N CYS A 244 -19.75 32.20 33.83
CA CYS A 244 -19.80 32.09 35.29
C CYS A 244 -18.47 31.73 35.96
N LYS A 245 -17.40 31.51 35.17
CA LYS A 245 -16.04 31.14 35.59
C LYS A 245 -15.93 29.84 36.42
N LYS A 246 -16.98 29.01 36.46
CA LYS A 246 -16.95 27.69 37.12
C LYS A 246 -16.47 26.59 36.14
N PRO A 247 -15.65 25.63 36.60
CA PRO A 247 -15.20 24.51 35.78
C PRO A 247 -16.32 23.49 35.51
N GLY A 248 -16.13 22.64 34.50
CA GLY A 248 -17.01 21.50 34.21
C GLY A 248 -18.12 21.75 33.19
N HIS A 249 -18.22 22.95 32.61
CA HIS A 249 -19.16 23.25 31.52
C HIS A 249 -18.74 24.48 30.70
N ILE A 250 -19.20 24.57 29.45
CA ILE A 250 -19.02 25.74 28.58
C ILE A 250 -20.23 26.69 28.65
N LYS A 251 -20.08 27.94 28.17
CA LYS A 251 -21.13 29.00 28.22
C LYS A 251 -22.50 28.53 27.70
N VAL A 252 -22.52 27.73 26.63
CA VAL A 252 -23.74 27.18 26.01
C VAL A 252 -24.54 26.30 26.98
N ASN A 253 -23.85 25.63 27.91
CA ASN A 253 -24.45 24.74 28.91
C ASN A 253 -24.52 25.37 30.31
N CYS A 254 -24.31 26.69 30.43
CA CYS A 254 -24.35 27.39 31.71
C CYS A 254 -25.79 27.72 32.14
N PHE A 255 -26.19 27.23 33.32
CA PHE A 255 -27.52 27.50 33.88
C PHE A 255 -27.78 28.99 34.13
N ALA A 256 -26.78 29.72 34.63
CA ALA A 256 -26.87 31.16 34.89
C ALA A 256 -27.08 31.96 33.59
N TRP A 257 -26.39 31.57 32.50
CA TRP A 257 -26.56 32.19 31.18
C TRP A 257 -27.98 31.96 30.62
N LYS A 258 -28.49 30.73 30.72
CA LYS A 258 -29.86 30.41 30.25
C LYS A 258 -30.94 31.14 31.05
N LYS A 259 -30.75 31.31 32.36
CA LYS A 259 -31.68 32.07 33.21
C LYS A 259 -31.73 33.55 32.81
N GLN A 260 -30.59 34.15 32.45
CA GLN A 260 -30.50 35.56 32.05
C GLN A 260 -31.13 35.84 30.67
N GLN A 261 -31.05 34.88 29.74
CA GLN A 261 -31.77 34.98 28.46
C GLN A 261 -33.29 34.86 28.64
N GLY A 262 -33.74 34.01 29.57
CA GLY A 262 -35.17 33.88 29.89
C GLY A 262 -35.79 35.15 30.47
N THR A 263 -34.99 36.00 31.14
CA THR A 263 -35.44 37.29 31.69
C THR A 263 -35.43 38.46 30.68
N GLN A 264 -34.71 38.36 29.55
CA GLN A 264 -34.70 39.41 28.51
C GLN A 264 -35.77 39.22 27.43
N GLY A 265 -36.46 38.07 27.40
CA GLY A 265 -37.50 37.76 26.42
C GLY A 265 -38.91 38.24 26.77
N ASN A 266 -39.10 39.00 27.85
CA ASN A 266 -40.45 39.33 28.35
C ASN A 266 -40.69 40.82 28.63
N GLU A 267 -40.09 41.71 27.83
CA GLU A 267 -40.50 43.12 27.77
C GLU A 267 -40.65 43.57 26.31
N GLN A 268 -41.83 43.34 25.74
CA GLN A 268 -42.37 44.15 24.65
C GLN A 268 -43.78 44.61 25.04
N PRO A 269 -44.07 45.93 25.02
CA PRO A 269 -45.41 46.44 25.32
C PRO A 269 -46.35 46.16 24.15
N ARG A 270 -47.54 45.63 24.47
CA ARG A 270 -48.68 45.62 23.55
C ARG A 270 -49.17 47.05 23.34
N GLN A 271 -49.06 47.54 22.10
CA GLN A 271 -50.01 48.45 21.48
C GLN A 271 -50.31 47.93 20.07
#